data_AF-A0A2K3KE33-F1
#
_entry.id   AF-A0A2K3KE33-F1
#
_cell.length_a   1.000
_cell.length_b   1.000
_cell.length_c   1.000
_cell.angle_alpha   90.00
_cell.angle_beta   90.00
_cell.angle_gamma   90.00
#
_symmetry.space_group_name_H-M   'P 1'
#
loop_
_entity.id
_entity.type
_entity.pdbx_description
1 polymer ?
#
loop_
_entity_poly.entity_id
_entity_poly.type
_entity_poly.pdbx_seq_one_letter_code
_entity_poly.pdbx_strand_id
1 'polypeptide(L)'
;MASTSWLHLFPDVRLSNLLASHSDHSPILLQCSPTITVRFNGSFRFENKWLKEPNLEETVIDGWGANDYIAIVDRVAHCANKLQ
;
A
#
# COMPACT_ATOMS: atom_id res chain seq x y z
N MET A 1 21.83 6.03 9.63
CA MET A 1 22.36 4.64 9.70
C MET A 1 22.78 4.38 11.14
N ALA A 2 22.64 3.15 11.63
CA ALA A 2 23.14 2.79 12.97
C ALA A 2 24.65 2.54 12.92
N SER A 3 25.36 2.85 14.01
CA SER A 3 26.77 2.47 14.15
C SER A 3 26.89 0.97 14.45
N THR A 4 28.04 0.38 14.11
CA THR A 4 28.36 -1.02 14.44
C THR A 4 28.32 -1.27 15.95
N SER A 5 28.83 -0.34 16.75
CA SER A 5 28.77 -0.40 18.22
C SER A 5 27.34 -0.50 18.76
N TRP A 6 26.40 0.24 18.15
CA TRP A 6 25.00 0.22 18.54
C TRP A 6 24.32 -1.08 18.14
N LEU A 7 24.60 -1.61 16.94
CA LEU A 7 24.09 -2.92 16.49
C LEU A 7 24.57 -4.07 17.37
N HIS A 8 25.77 -3.99 17.93
CA HIS A 8 26.28 -4.97 18.89
C HIS A 8 25.54 -4.96 20.23
N LEU A 9 25.08 -3.79 20.69
CA LEU A 9 24.32 -3.67 21.94
C LEU A 9 22.88 -4.17 21.78
N PHE A 10 22.33 -4.09 20.57
CA PHE A 10 20.94 -4.40 20.27
C PHE A 10 20.82 -5.38 19.09
N PRO A 11 21.28 -6.63 19.23
CA PRO A 11 21.36 -7.58 18.13
C PRO A 11 20.00 -7.98 17.56
N ASP A 12 18.94 -7.91 18.36
CA ASP A 12 17.57 -8.24 17.96
C ASP A 12 16.82 -7.05 17.33
N VAL A 13 17.43 -5.86 17.35
CA VAL A 13 16.82 -4.64 16.82
C VAL A 13 17.14 -4.50 15.34
N ARG A 14 16.13 -4.15 14.54
CA ARG A 14 16.29 -3.90 13.11
C ARG A 14 16.00 -2.44 12.79
N LEU A 15 16.91 -1.80 12.07
CA LEU A 15 16.73 -0.45 11.54
C LEU A 15 16.70 -0.52 10.01
N SER A 16 15.61 -0.04 9.40
CA SER A 16 15.43 -0.03 7.94
C SER A 16 14.92 1.31 7.45
N ASN A 17 15.46 1.79 6.32
CA ASN A 17 14.90 2.92 5.59
C ASN A 17 13.88 2.38 4.58
N LEU A 18 12.64 2.86 4.66
CA LEU A 18 11.57 2.49 3.73
C LEU A 18 11.58 3.43 2.54
N LEU A 19 11.13 2.93 1.39
CA LEU A 19 10.94 3.75 0.19
C LEU A 19 9.64 4.55 0.33
N ALA A 20 9.70 5.83 -0.04
CA ALA A 20 8.52 6.68 -0.19
C ALA A 20 8.39 7.09 -1.65
N SER A 21 7.20 6.91 -2.24
CA SER A 21 6.92 7.30 -3.64
C SER A 21 6.56 8.78 -3.78
N HIS A 22 6.07 9.42 -2.72
CA HIS A 22 5.54 10.80 -2.75
C HIS A 22 6.19 11.74 -1.73
N SER A 23 7.35 11.36 -1.19
CA SER A 23 8.12 12.22 -0.29
C SER A 23 9.59 12.20 -0.72
N ASP A 24 10.25 13.34 -0.59
CA ASP A 24 11.69 13.51 -0.67
C ASP A 24 12.44 12.96 0.56
N HIS A 25 11.70 12.51 1.57
CA HIS A 25 12.23 11.85 2.75
C HIS A 25 11.88 10.35 2.78
N SER A 26 12.87 9.52 3.11
CA SER A 26 12.67 8.09 3.35
C SER A 26 12.27 7.83 4.81
N PRO A 27 11.12 7.19 5.09
CA PRO A 27 10.74 6.84 6.45
C PRO A 27 11.77 5.91 7.10
N ILE A 28 12.02 6.12 8.39
CA ILE A 28 12.92 5.28 9.19
C ILE A 28 12.05 4.37 10.06
N LEU A 29 12.20 3.06 9.89
CA LEU A 29 11.55 2.04 10.71
C LEU A 29 12.55 1.43 11.68
N LEU A 30 12.27 1.57 12.97
CA LEU A 30 12.99 0.94 14.07
C LEU A 30 12.12 -0.16 14.68
N GLN A 31 12.57 -1.40 14.59
CA GLN A 31 11.85 -2.56 15.10
C GLN A 31 12.57 -3.11 16.35
N CYS A 32 11.98 -2.89 17.52
CA CYS A 32 12.57 -3.27 18.80
C CYS A 32 12.13 -4.65 19.33
N SER A 33 11.20 -5.32 18.63
CA SER A 33 10.69 -6.64 19.00
C SER A 33 10.72 -7.58 17.79
N PRO A 34 10.71 -8.91 18.00
CA PRO A 34 10.59 -9.86 16.90
C PRO A 34 9.32 -9.59 16.10
N THR A 35 9.42 -9.52 14.78
CA THR A 35 8.25 -9.44 13.91
C THR A 35 7.53 -10.78 14.01
N ILE A 36 6.50 -10.87 14.85
CA ILE A 36 5.59 -12.00 14.78
C ILE A 36 4.89 -11.84 13.44
N THR A 37 5.19 -12.73 12.50
CA THR A 37 4.48 -12.80 11.23
C THR A 37 3.09 -13.35 11.52
N VAL A 38 2.21 -12.50 12.05
CA VAL A 38 0.79 -12.81 12.07
C VAL A 38 0.41 -12.87 10.61
N ARG A 39 -0.05 -14.04 10.14
CA ARG A 39 -0.66 -14.14 8.81
C ARG A 39 -1.84 -13.18 8.84
N PHE A 40 -1.64 -12.00 8.27
CA PHE A 40 -2.69 -11.04 8.11
C PHE A 40 -3.65 -11.64 7.10
N ASN A 41 -4.78 -12.17 7.58
CA ASN A 41 -5.87 -12.58 6.72
C ASN A 41 -6.56 -11.30 6.25
N GLY A 42 -5.91 -10.60 5.31
CA GLY A 42 -6.34 -9.30 4.84
C GLY A 42 -7.71 -9.41 4.22
N SER A 43 -8.73 -8.98 4.95
CA SER A 43 -10.01 -8.65 4.35
C SER A 43 -9.84 -7.37 3.56
N PHE A 44 -10.49 -7.29 2.40
CA PHE A 44 -10.62 -6.04 1.68
C PHE A 44 -11.25 -4.99 2.63
N ARG A 45 -10.60 -3.83 2.74
CA ARG A 45 -11.11 -2.69 3.49
C ARG A 45 -11.22 -1.52 2.53
N PHE A 46 -12.42 -0.96 2.44
CA PHE A 46 -12.64 0.27 1.70
C PHE A 46 -12.11 1.45 2.52
N GLU A 47 -11.23 2.27 1.94
CA GLU A 47 -10.78 3.50 2.57
C GLU A 47 -11.64 4.68 2.14
N ASN A 48 -12.30 5.35 3.08
CA ASN A 48 -13.11 6.54 2.79
C ASN A 48 -12.31 7.68 2.12
N LYS A 49 -10.97 7.65 2.21
CA LYS A 49 -10.10 8.59 1.50
C LYS A 49 -10.25 8.45 -0.01
N TRP A 50 -10.51 7.24 -0.53
CA TRP A 50 -10.69 7.03 -1.98
C TRP A 50 -11.86 7.84 -2.53
N LEU A 51 -12.93 8.05 -1.77
CA LEU A 51 -14.04 8.92 -2.19
C LEU A 51 -13.65 10.38 -2.40
N LYS A 52 -12.49 10.81 -1.90
CA LYS A 52 -11.95 12.16 -2.13
C LYS A 52 -11.01 12.23 -3.32
N GLU A 53 -10.63 11.09 -3.90
CA GLU A 53 -9.79 11.08 -5.10
C GLU A 53 -10.61 11.64 -6.28
N PRO A 54 -10.08 12.66 -6.97
CA PRO A 54 -10.76 13.22 -8.13
C PRO A 54 -10.96 12.15 -9.19
N ASN A 55 -12.10 12.19 -9.89
CA ASN A 55 -12.44 11.28 -10.98
C ASN A 55 -12.64 9.80 -10.59
N LEU A 56 -12.62 9.44 -9.29
CA LEU A 56 -12.90 8.07 -8.87
C LEU A 56 -14.31 7.64 -9.30
N GLU A 57 -15.32 8.48 -9.01
CA GLU A 57 -16.71 8.17 -9.31
C GLU A 57 -16.94 7.96 -10.82
N GLU A 58 -16.47 8.89 -11.66
CA GLU A 58 -16.56 8.79 -13.11
C GLU A 58 -15.84 7.55 -13.64
N THR A 59 -14.66 7.24 -13.10
CA THR A 59 -13.88 6.06 -13.52
C THR A 59 -14.58 4.76 -13.19
N VAL A 60 -15.19 4.66 -12.01
CA VAL A 60 -15.97 3.48 -11.63
C VAL A 60 -17.22 3.37 -12.49
N ILE A 61 -17.95 4.46 -12.73
CA ILE A 61 -19.15 4.45 -13.58
C ILE A 61 -18.81 3.99 -14.99
N ASP A 62 -17.76 4.53 -15.61
CA ASP A 62 -17.36 4.14 -16.96
C ASP A 62 -16.89 2.68 -17.02
N GLY A 63 -16.04 2.26 -16.09
CA GLY A 63 -15.50 0.91 -16.08
C GLY A 63 -16.53 -0.17 -15.76
N TRP A 64 -17.51 0.14 -14.89
CA TRP A 64 -18.58 -0.80 -14.55
C TRP A 64 -19.77 -0.74 -15.50
N GLY A 65 -20.03 0.41 -16.12
CA GLY A 65 -21.14 0.64 -17.03
C GLY A 65 -20.88 0.23 -18.48
N ALA A 66 -19.63 -0.10 -18.84
CA ALA A 66 -19.24 -0.36 -20.22
C ALA A 66 -19.92 -1.58 -20.87
N ASN A 67 -20.19 -2.67 -20.13
CA ASN A 67 -20.92 -3.83 -20.63
C ASN A 67 -21.21 -4.88 -19.53
N ASP A 68 -22.40 -5.51 -19.55
CA ASP A 68 -22.75 -6.59 -18.63
C ASP A 68 -21.98 -7.90 -18.88
N TYR A 69 -21.46 -8.09 -20.10
CA TYR A 69 -20.75 -9.31 -20.50
C TYR A 69 -19.24 -9.33 -20.20
N ILE A 70 -18.70 -8.26 -19.59
CA ILE A 70 -17.27 -8.18 -19.25
C ILE A 70 -17.04 -8.82 -17.88
N ALA A 71 -16.04 -9.71 -17.81
CA ALA A 71 -15.67 -10.36 -16.56
C ALA A 71 -15.23 -9.32 -15.51
N ILE A 72 -15.50 -9.60 -14.24
CA ILE A 72 -15.20 -8.66 -13.15
C ILE A 72 -13.72 -8.24 -13.11
N VAL A 73 -12.82 -9.15 -13.50
CA VAL A 73 -11.36 -8.90 -13.56
C VAL A 73 -11.03 -7.83 -14.60
N ASP A 74 -11.69 -7.88 -15.75
CA ASP A 74 -11.48 -6.92 -16.84
C ASP A 74 -12.08 -5.55 -16.51
N ARG A 75 -13.21 -5.51 -15.80
CA ARG A 75 -13.79 -4.26 -15.26
C ARG A 75 -12.84 -3.59 -14.28
N VAL A 76 -12.26 -4.37 -13.35
CA VAL A 76 -11.25 -3.86 -12.40
C VAL A 76 -10.00 -3.36 -13.12
N ALA A 77 -9.51 -4.10 -14.12
CA ALA A 77 -8.35 -3.70 -14.91
C ALA A 77 -8.59 -2.38 -15.66
N HIS A 78 -9.79 -2.19 -16.21
CA HIS A 78 -10.16 -0.94 -16.87
C HIS A 78 -10.12 0.25 -15.90
N CYS A 79 -10.74 0.13 -14.72
CA CYS A 79 -10.67 1.17 -13.68
C CYS A 79 -9.23 1.45 -13.25
N ALA A 80 -8.40 0.41 -13.10
CA ALA A 80 -7.00 0.56 -12.69
C ALA A 80 -6.18 1.35 -13.70
N ASN A 81 -6.40 1.12 -15.01
CA ASN A 81 -5.69 1.84 -16.07
C ASN A 81 -6.09 3.31 -16.18
N LYS A 82 -7.33 3.67 -15.84
CA LYS A 82 -7.85 5.04 -15.93
C LYS A 82 -7.50 5.90 -14.70
N LEU A 83 -7.10 5.28 -13.59
CA LEU A 83 -6.66 5.95 -12.35
C LEU A 83 -5.13 6.14 -12.24
N GLN A 84 -4.35 5.74 -13.24
CA GLN A 84 -2.89 6.01 -13.32
C GLN A 84 -2.62 7.44 -13.77
#